data_AF-A0A2J0LHD8-F1
#
_entry.id   AF-A0A2J0LHD8-F1
#
_cell.length_a   1.000
_cell.length_b   1.000
_cell.length_c   1.000
_cell.angle_alpha   90.00
_cell.angle_beta   90.00
_cell.angle_gamma   90.00
#
_symmetry.space_group_name_H-M   'P 1'
#
loop_
_entity.id
_entity.type
_entity.pdbx_description
1 polymer ?
#
loop_
_entity_poly.entity_id
_entity_poly.type
_entity_poly.pdbx_seq_one_letter_code
_entity_poly.pdbx_strand_id
1 'polypeptide(L)' 'VEIDKEIRKIVEECYQRAKDELSCNIEKLKALAEKLIEKEVLDSDEVKKIVFPEPPANGGESLNKT' A
#
# COMPACT_ATOMS: atom_id res chain seq x y z
N VAL A 1 13.98 -34.96 1.82
CA VAL A 1 14.29 -34.24 0.56
C VAL A 1 13.07 -33.69 -0.14
N GLU A 2 12.02 -34.48 -0.46
CA GLU A 2 10.81 -33.91 -1.09
C GLU A 2 10.07 -32.90 -0.19
N ILE A 3 10.00 -33.17 1.13
CA ILE A 3 9.44 -32.21 2.11
C ILE A 3 10.24 -30.90 2.12
N ASP A 4 11.57 -30.98 2.09
CA ASP A 4 12.45 -29.81 2.09
C ASP A 4 12.28 -28.96 0.83
N LYS A 5 12.03 -29.61 -0.32
CA LYS A 5 11.73 -28.93 -1.59
C LYS A 5 10.41 -28.18 -1.52
N GLU A 6 9.36 -28.79 -0.95
CA GLU A 6 8.05 -28.14 -0.85
C GLU A 6 8.09 -26.95 0.11
N ILE A 7 8.80 -27.07 1.24
CA ILE A 7 9.02 -25.95 2.17
C ILE A 7 9.72 -24.79 1.44
N ARG A 8 10.81 -25.08 0.70
CA ARG A 8 11.52 -24.04 -0.07
C ARG A 8 10.60 -23.37 -1.08
N LYS A 9 9.83 -24.16 -1.82
CA LYS A 9 8.89 -23.65 -2.83
C LYS A 9 7.85 -22.71 -2.21
N ILE A 10 7.24 -23.08 -1.09
CA ILE A 10 6.26 -22.25 -0.39
C ILE A 10 6.89 -20.92 0.05
N VAL A 11 8.11 -20.96 0.60
CA VAL A 11 8.81 -19.75 1.03
C VAL A 11 9.15 -18.85 -0.15
N GLU A 12 9.65 -19.42 -1.25
CA GLU A 12 9.98 -18.70 -2.48
C GLU A 12 8.74 -18.03 -3.09
N GLU A 13 7.62 -18.75 -3.15
CA GLU A 13 6.34 -18.23 -3.64
C GLU A 13 5.82 -17.08 -2.76
N CYS A 14 5.90 -17.21 -1.43
CA CYS A 14 5.52 -16.15 -0.52
C CYS A 14 6.42 -14.91 -0.67
N TYR A 15 7.72 -15.12 -0.81
CA TYR A 15 8.69 -14.05 -1.04
C TYR A 15 8.41 -13.32 -2.35
N GLN A 16 8.23 -14.05 -3.45
CA GLN A 16 7.98 -13.48 -4.76
C GLN A 16 6.67 -12.70 -4.77
N ARG A 17 5.59 -13.25 -4.18
CA ARG A 17 4.32 -12.55 -4.01
C ARG A 17 4.49 -11.24 -3.23
N ALA A 18 5.18 -11.28 -2.09
CA ALA A 18 5.42 -10.07 -1.29
C ALA A 18 6.22 -9.02 -2.09
N LYS A 19 7.27 -9.45 -2.80
CA LYS A 19 8.08 -8.58 -3.65
C LYS A 19 7.26 -7.94 -4.76
N ASP A 20 6.39 -8.70 -5.42
CA ASP A 20 5.54 -8.22 -6.50
C ASP A 20 4.52 -7.21 -5.98
N GLU A 21 3.83 -7.50 -4.87
CA GLU A 21 2.89 -6.58 -4.23
C GLU A 21 3.56 -5.26 -3.84
N LEU A 22 4.75 -5.32 -3.23
CA LEU A 22 5.52 -4.14 -2.85
C LEU A 22 6.02 -3.36 -4.07
N SER A 23 6.48 -4.05 -5.11
CA SER A 23 6.98 -3.42 -6.34
C SER A 23 5.87 -2.71 -7.11
N CYS A 24 4.70 -3.34 -7.24
CA CYS A 24 3.51 -2.77 -7.87
C CYS A 24 2.98 -1.53 -7.13
N ASN A 25 3.23 -1.43 -5.82
CA ASN A 25 2.77 -0.33 -4.97
C ASN A 25 3.92 0.59 -4.50
N ILE A 26 5.04 0.63 -5.21
CA ILE A 26 6.26 1.33 -4.77
C ILE A 26 6.03 2.82 -4.48
N GLU A 27 5.15 3.50 -5.22
CA GLU A 27 4.83 4.91 -5.00
C GLU A 27 4.13 5.15 -3.65
N LYS A 28 3.27 4.21 -3.22
CA LYS A 28 2.64 4.26 -1.89
C LYS A 28 3.66 4.01 -0.78
N LEU A 29 4.64 3.13 -1.02
CA LEU A 29 5.74 2.87 -0.08
C LEU A 29 6.63 4.11 0.09
N LYS A 30 6.93 4.83 -1.01
CA LYS A 30 7.66 6.10 -0.95
C LYS A 30 6.90 7.15 -0.15
N ALA A 31 5.60 7.30 -0.38
CA ALA A 31 4.76 8.22 0.37
C ALA A 31 4.72 7.90 1.88
N LEU A 32 4.65 6.61 2.24
CA LEU A 32 4.78 6.18 3.64
C LEU A 32 6.15 6.54 4.23
N ALA A 33 7.24 6.27 3.49
CA ALA A 33 8.58 6.55 3.93
C ALA A 33 8.81 8.05 4.16
N GLU A 34 8.40 8.90 3.20
CA GLU A 34 8.45 10.36 3.33
C GLU A 34 7.69 10.83 4.58
N LYS A 35 6.48 10.30 4.79
CA LYS A 35 5.67 10.67 5.96
C LYS A 35 6.29 10.22 7.29
N LEU A 36 6.93 9.04 7.32
CA LEU A 36 7.67 8.56 8.49
C LEU A 36 8.90 9.41 8.80
N ILE A 37 9.59 9.95 7.79
CA ILE A 37 10.69 10.90 8.01
C ILE A 37 10.18 12.19 8.67
N GLU A 38 8.98 12.66 8.31
CA GLU A 38 8.39 13.87 8.89
C GLU A 38 7.84 13.67 10.31
N LYS A 39 7.19 12.53 10.58
CA LYS A 39 6.41 12.28 11.81
C LYS A 39 7.05 11.31 12.79
N GLU A 40 8.06 10.56 12.38
CA GLU A 40 8.73 9.47 13.10
C GLU A 40 7.84 8.24 13.41
N VAL A 41 6.55 8.46 13.67
CA VAL A 41 5.54 7.42 13.93
C VAL A 41 4.25 7.77 13.19
N LEU A 42 3.60 6.76 12.62
CA LEU A 42 2.27 6.88 12.03
C LEU A 42 1.31 5.93 12.75
N ASP A 43 0.09 6.40 12.98
CA ASP A 43 -0.98 5.51 13.45
C ASP A 43 -1.60 4.71 12.29
N SER A 44 -2.46 3.74 12.64
CA SER A 44 -3.07 2.86 11.65
C SER A 44 -4.00 3.57 10.66
N ASP A 45 -4.65 4.65 11.06
CA ASP A 45 -5.57 5.39 10.19
C ASP A 45 -4.82 6.31 9.23
N GLU A 46 -3.69 6.87 9.67
CA GLU A 46 -2.76 7.58 8.79
C GLU A 46 -2.18 6.66 7.70
N VAL A 47 -1.73 5.47 8.07
CA VAL A 47 -1.23 4.47 7.10
C VAL A 47 -2.31 4.10 6.09
N LYS A 48 -3.55 3.84 6.55
CA LYS A 48 -4.66 3.51 5.65
C LYS A 48 -4.94 4.62 4.65
N LYS A 49 -4.94 5.88 5.06
CA LYS A 49 -5.18 7.03 4.16
C LYS A 49 -4.13 7.12 3.06
N ILE A 50 -2.88 6.76 3.35
CA ILE A 50 -1.78 6.77 2.38
C ILE A 50 -1.85 5.57 1.43
N VAL A 51 -2.11 4.37 1.96
CA VAL A 51 -2.09 3.12 1.16
C VAL A 51 -3.39 2.91 0.36
N PHE A 52 -4.52 3.36 0.93
CA PHE A 52 -5.88 3.23 0.38
C PHE A 52 -6.56 4.60 0.37
N PRO A 53 -6.09 5.54 -0.46
CA PRO A 53 -6.74 6.84 -0.58
C PRO A 53 -8.18 6.64 -1.07
N GLU A 54 -9.12 7.34 -0.45
CA GLU A 54 -10.49 7.34 -0.95
C GLU A 54 -10.52 7.91 -2.37
N PRO A 55 -11.34 7.35 -3.28
CA PRO A 55 -11.50 7.91 -4.61
C PRO A 55 -11.95 9.37 -4.48
N PRO A 56 -11.49 10.27 -5.36
CA PRO A 56 -11.96 11.64 -5.36
C PRO A 56 -13.49 11.60 -5.51
N ALA A 57 -14.20 12.15 -4.54
CA ALA A 57 -15.64 12.26 -4.61
C ALA A 57 -16.01 12.97 -5.92
N ASN A 58 -16.68 12.26 -6.83
CA ASN A 58 -17.19 12.85 -8.07
C ASN A 58 -18.13 14.01 -7.69
N GLY A 59 -17.80 15.20 -8.20
CA GLY A 59 -18.39 16.47 -7.81
C GLY A 59 -19.89 16.59 -8.08
N GLY A 60 -20.56 17.35 -7.22
CA GLY A 60 -21.79 18.05 -7.58
C GLY A 60 -21.46 19.46 -8.05
N GLU A 61 -21.44 19.68 -9.36
CA GLU A 61 -21.68 21.00 -9.93
C GLU A 61 -23.19 21.33 -9.79
N SER A 62 -23.53 22.48 -9.21
CA SER A 62 -24.66 23.27 -9.71
C SER A 62 -24.45 24.75 -9.45
N LEU A 63 -24.36 25.46 -10.56
CA LEU A 63 -24.49 26.90 -10.73
C LEU A 63 -25.80 27.46 -10.15
N ASN A 64 -25.71 28.69 -9.63
CA ASN A 64 -26.72 29.78 -9.54
C ASN A 64 -27.99 29.66 -8.65
N LYS A 65 -28.34 30.85 -8.11
CA LYS A 65 -29.56 31.36 -7.43
C LYS A 65 -29.28 31.65 -5.94
N THR A 66 -29.23 32.89 -5.43
CA THR A 66 -29.88 34.16 -5.81
C THR A 66 -28.98 35.34 -5.43
#